data_AF-A0A7L4I664-F1
#
_entry.id   AF-A0A7L4I664-F1
#
_cell.length_a   1.000
_cell.length_b   1.000
_cell.length_c   1.000
_cell.angle_alpha   90.00
_cell.angle_beta   90.00
_cell.angle_gamma   90.00
#
_symmetry.space_group_name_H-M   'P 1'
#
loop_
_entity.id
_entity.type
_entity.pdbx_description
1 polymer ?
#
loop_
_entity_poly.entity_id
_entity_poly.type
_entity_poly.pdbx_seq_one_letter_code
_entity_poly.pdbx_strand_id
1 'polypeptide(L)' 'RRMEALEVHGALAAVHHFWLRSFCDVYLETAKPTLRDPGSGAETRRTLLSCAELGLRLLAPFAPFLSEEL' A
#
# COMPACT_ATOMS: atom_id res chain seq x y z
N ARG A 1 1.77 -15.50 9.71
CA ARG A 1 2.24 -16.83 9.25
C ARG A 1 3.59 -16.83 8.56
N ARG A 2 3.88 -16.05 7.48
CA ARG A 2 5.23 -16.02 6.88
C ARG A 2 6.30 -15.28 7.71
N MET A 3 5.94 -14.16 8.35
CA MET A 3 6.87 -13.47 9.27
C MET A 3 7.21 -14.30 10.51
N GLU A 4 6.34 -15.22 10.94
CA GLU A 4 6.57 -16.13 12.08
C GLU A 4 7.56 -17.26 11.72
N ALA A 5 7.83 -17.48 10.43
CA ALA A 5 8.73 -18.53 9.94
C ALA A 5 10.17 -18.04 9.63
N LEU A 6 10.54 -16.82 10.03
CA LEU A 6 11.82 -16.16 9.71
C LEU A 6 12.14 -16.01 8.20
N GLU A 7 11.16 -16.17 7.30
CA GLU A 7 11.33 -15.91 5.86
C GLU A 7 11.26 -14.41 5.53
N VAL A 8 12.16 -13.63 6.12
CA VAL A 8 12.27 -12.17 5.97
C VAL A 8 12.33 -11.76 4.49
N HIS A 9 13.08 -12.50 3.68
CA HIS A 9 13.20 -12.25 2.23
C HIS A 9 11.87 -12.41 1.50
N GLY A 10 11.11 -13.47 1.82
CA GLY A 10 9.80 -13.71 1.21
C GLY A 10 8.76 -12.68 1.65
N ALA A 11 8.83 -12.25 2.91
CA ALA A 11 7.96 -11.18 3.43
C ALA A 11 8.25 -9.84 2.75
N LEU A 12 9.53 -9.44 2.66
CA LEU A 12 9.93 -8.20 1.98
C LEU A 12 9.53 -8.21 0.50
N ALA A 13 9.77 -9.31 -0.21
CA ALA A 13 9.36 -9.44 -1.61
C ALA A 13 7.84 -9.30 -1.79
N ALA A 14 7.05 -9.87 -0.86
CA ALA A 14 5.60 -9.76 -0.89
C ALA A 14 5.12 -8.32 -0.60
N VAL A 15 5.71 -7.64 0.38
CA VAL A 15 5.39 -6.23 0.69
C VAL A 15 5.75 -5.32 -0.48
N HIS A 16 6.93 -5.51 -1.06
CA HIS A 16 7.38 -4.74 -2.22
C HIS A 16 6.48 -4.98 -3.45
N HIS A 17 6.08 -6.24 -3.68
CA HIS A 17 5.13 -6.58 -4.75
C HIS A 17 3.76 -5.95 -4.51
N PHE A 18 3.25 -5.98 -3.28
CA PHE A 18 2.00 -5.32 -2.93
C PHE A 18 2.06 -3.82 -3.24
N TRP A 19 3.11 -3.13 -2.77
CA TRP A 19 3.22 -1.69 -2.92
C TRP A 19 3.30 -1.26 -4.39
N LEU A 20 4.24 -1.83 -5.15
CA LEU A 20 4.46 -1.39 -6.53
C LEU A 20 3.44 -1.98 -7.50
N ARG A 21 3.23 -3.30 -7.46
CA ARG A 21 2.50 -4.00 -8.53
C ARG A 21 1.01 -4.07 -8.30
N SER A 22 0.56 -4.11 -7.04
CA SER A 22 -0.86 -4.21 -6.71
C SER A 22 -1.46 -2.84 -6.40
N PHE A 23 -0.84 -2.11 -5.46
CA PHE A 23 -1.36 -0.83 -5.01
C PHE A 23 -1.10 0.29 -6.03
N CYS A 24 0.15 0.55 -6.40
CA CYS A 24 0.48 1.64 -7.33
C CYS A 24 0.04 1.33 -8.78
N ASP A 25 0.54 0.26 -9.39
CA ASP A 25 0.30 -0.02 -10.83
C ASP A 25 -1.17 -0.30 -11.17
N VAL A 26 -1.95 -0.87 -10.24
CA VAL A 26 -3.32 -1.32 -10.51
C VAL A 26 -4.34 -0.50 -9.74
N TYR A 27 -4.32 -0.55 -8.41
CA TYR A 27 -5.41 0.05 -7.62
C TYR A 27 -5.44 1.58 -7.71
N LEU A 28 -4.28 2.23 -7.61
CA LEU A 28 -4.18 3.68 -7.76
C LEU A 28 -4.54 4.13 -9.18
N GLU A 29 -4.03 3.44 -10.20
CA GLU A 29 -4.34 3.75 -11.61
C GLU A 29 -5.83 3.61 -11.92
N THR A 30 -6.47 2.53 -11.45
CA THR A 30 -7.91 2.30 -11.64
C THR A 30 -8.78 3.29 -10.86
N ALA A 31 -8.28 3.83 -9.75
CA ALA A 31 -8.99 4.84 -8.96
C ALA A 31 -8.90 6.27 -9.55
N LYS A 32 -7.95 6.57 -10.43
CA LYS A 32 -7.75 7.92 -11.01
C LYS A 32 -9.01 8.56 -11.60
N PRO A 33 -9.86 7.85 -12.38
CA PRO A 33 -11.08 8.45 -12.92
C PRO A 33 -12.05 8.90 -11.82
N THR A 34 -12.29 8.03 -10.81
CA THR A 34 -13.19 8.32 -9.68
C THR A 34 -12.66 9.45 -8.80
N LEU A 35 -11.33 9.56 -8.64
CA LEU A 35 -10.72 10.64 -7.88
C LEU A 35 -10.84 12.02 -8.54
N ARG A 36 -10.96 12.06 -9.87
CA ARG A 36 -11.12 13.28 -10.68
C ARG A 36 -12.57 13.76 -10.75
N ASP A 37 -13.53 12.89 -10.44
CA ASP A 37 -14.94 13.27 -10.34
C ASP A 37 -15.22 13.91 -8.96
N PRO A 38 -15.61 15.20 -8.90
CA PRO A 38 -15.83 15.91 -7.64
C PRO A 38 -16.96 15.33 -6.78
N GLY A 39 -17.84 14.47 -7.31
CA GLY A 39 -18.98 13.90 -6.60
C GLY A 39 -18.81 12.48 -6.05
N SER A 40 -17.86 11.69 -6.56
CA SER A 40 -17.79 10.23 -6.28
C SER A 40 -16.48 9.76 -5.63
N GLY A 41 -15.54 10.67 -5.38
CA GLY A 41 -14.19 10.32 -4.92
C GLY A 41 -14.01 10.18 -3.41
N ALA A 42 -15.01 10.42 -2.56
CA ALA A 42 -14.82 10.48 -1.11
C ALA A 42 -14.51 9.10 -0.49
N GLU A 43 -15.33 8.09 -0.80
CA GLU A 43 -15.15 6.71 -0.35
C GLU A 43 -13.87 6.12 -0.95
N THR A 44 -13.62 6.38 -2.23
CA THR A 44 -12.40 5.93 -2.93
C THR A 44 -11.15 6.50 -2.27
N ARG A 45 -11.14 7.80 -1.92
CA ARG A 45 -10.04 8.43 -1.16
C ARG A 45 -9.83 7.76 0.19
N ARG A 46 -10.92 7.50 0.92
CA ARG A 46 -10.85 6.87 2.25
C ARG A 46 -10.25 5.48 2.15
N THR A 47 -10.70 4.65 1.21
CA THR A 47 -10.15 3.30 1.03
C THR A 47 -8.69 3.35 0.58
N LEU A 48 -8.33 4.22 -0.36
CA LEU A 48 -6.93 4.40 -0.78
C LEU A 48 -6.03 4.79 0.40
N LEU A 49 -6.48 5.73 1.23
CA LEU A 49 -5.72 6.16 2.41
C LEU A 49 -5.55 5.01 3.41
N SER A 50 -6.62 4.28 3.73
CA SER A 50 -6.53 3.12 4.63
C SER A 50 -5.60 2.03 4.08
N CYS A 51 -5.63 1.77 2.77
CA CYS A 51 -4.71 0.82 2.14
C CYS A 51 -3.25 1.32 2.18
N ALA A 52 -3.02 2.61 1.95
CA ALA A 52 -1.69 3.21 2.02
C ALA A 52 -1.12 3.12 3.44
N GLU A 53 -1.89 3.50 4.46
CA GLU A 53 -1.49 3.41 5.87
C GLU A 53 -1.13 1.96 6.28
N LEU A 54 -1.95 0.99 5.87
CA LEU A 54 -1.67 -0.42 6.13
C LEU A 54 -0.40 -0.88 5.40
N GLY A 55 -0.18 -0.46 4.16
CA GLY A 55 1.03 -0.76 3.42
C GLY A 55 2.30 -0.16 4.05
N LEU A 56 2.23 1.08 4.55
CA LEU A 56 3.33 1.72 5.26
C LEU A 56 3.65 1.00 6.57
N ARG A 57 2.63 0.58 7.34
CA ARG A 57 2.83 -0.25 8.54
C ARG A 57 3.45 -1.62 8.23
N LEU A 58 3.14 -2.20 7.08
CA LEU A 58 3.78 -3.44 6.62
C LEU A 58 5.24 -3.21 6.17
N LEU A 59 5.55 -2.01 5.70
CA LEU A 59 6.89 -1.61 5.27
C LEU A 59 7.80 -1.23 6.46
N ALA A 60 7.23 -0.69 7.54
CA ALA A 60 7.97 -0.18 8.70
C ALA A 60 9.02 -1.13 9.31
N PRO A 61 8.80 -2.44 9.44
CA PRO A 61 9.82 -3.37 9.94
C PRO A 61 11.06 -3.48 9.03
N PHE A 62 10.94 -3.09 7.75
CA PHE A 62 12.01 -3.21 6.74
C PHE A 62 12.60 -1.86 6.35
N ALA A 63 11.79 -0.79 6.33
CA ALA A 63 12.20 0.57 5.97
C ALA A 63 11.51 1.61 6.87
N PRO A 64 11.91 1.73 8.15
CA PRO A 64 11.21 2.51 9.16
C PRO A 64 11.18 4.01 8.83
N PHE A 65 12.33 4.62 8.49
CA PHE A 65 12.40 6.04 8.15
C PHE A 65 11.54 6.39 6.93
N LEU A 66 11.51 5.52 5.93
CA LEU A 66 10.68 5.73 4.76
C LEU A 66 9.18 5.64 5.09
N SER A 67 8.81 4.71 5.96
CA SER A 67 7.41 4.54 6.37
C SER A 67 6.87 5.64 7.27
N GLU A 68 7.75 6.38 7.95
CA GLU A 68 7.37 7.49 8.85
C GLU A 68 7.25 8.83 8.10
N GLU A 69 8.03 9.03 7.03
CA GLU A 69 8.04 10.27 6.25
C GLU A 69 6.93 10.34 5.19
N LEU A 70 6.40 9.20 4.72
CA LEU A 70 5.37 9.11 3.68
C LEU A 70 3.95 9.20 4.23
#